data_AF-A0A7X7NKH3-F1
#
_entry.id   AF-A0A7X7NKH3-F1
#
_cell.length_a   1.000
_cell.length_b   1.000
_cell.length_c   1.000
_cell.angle_alpha   90.00
_cell.angle_beta   90.00
_cell.angle_gamma   90.00
#
_symmetry.space_group_name_H-M   'P 1'
#
loop_
_entity.id
_entity.type
_entity.pdbx_description
1 polymer ?
#
loop_
_entity_poly.entity_id
_entity_poly.type
_entity_poly.pdbx_seq_one_letter_code
_entity_poly.pdbx_strand_id
1 'polypeptide(L)'
;MTRPDEPDVTGPYDAIRRRARECRVVVFDLDGVIREFGPATTEQIAADLGLTARAFLELAFADDLIEPVIVGRRTFVRWCELIVDELVARGIAGDAAQEAVRRWVADRGVPVAETLELISELEADGKQVFVFTNGTDNIPAELRQIGLDHLTDVVLNSAVLGHRKP
;
A
#
# COMPACT_ATOMS: atom_id res chain seq x y z
N MET A 1 13.56 -19.44 41.88
CA MET A 1 13.57 -19.68 40.43
C MET A 1 12.52 -18.77 39.81
N THR A 2 12.90 -17.51 39.60
CA THR A 2 12.07 -16.47 39.00
C THR A 2 11.86 -16.82 37.53
N ARG A 3 10.61 -16.79 37.07
CA ARG A 3 10.28 -16.86 35.63
C ARG A 3 11.10 -15.79 34.90
N PRO A 4 11.61 -16.05 33.69
CA PRO A 4 12.16 -14.97 32.87
C PRO A 4 11.07 -13.92 32.69
N ASP A 5 11.41 -12.65 32.93
CA ASP A 5 10.55 -11.51 32.62
C ASP A 5 10.14 -11.62 31.15
N GLU A 6 8.85 -11.88 30.93
CA GLU A 6 8.21 -11.71 29.63
C GLU A 6 8.40 -10.23 29.25
N PRO A 7 8.91 -9.92 28.05
CA PRO A 7 9.12 -8.53 27.68
C PRO A 7 7.77 -7.80 27.76
N ASP A 8 7.73 -6.73 28.53
CA ASP A 8 6.60 -5.79 28.57
C ASP A 8 6.57 -5.05 27.23
N VAL A 9 5.95 -5.69 26.24
CA VAL A 9 5.63 -5.10 24.95
C VAL A 9 4.20 -4.57 25.11
N THR A 10 4.08 -3.25 25.17
CA THR A 10 2.81 -2.52 25.25
C THR A 10 2.61 -1.73 23.96
N GLY A 11 2.71 -2.41 22.83
CA GLY A 11 2.55 -1.87 21.49
C GLY A 11 1.13 -2.07 20.93
N PRO A 12 0.76 -1.35 19.85
CA PRO A 12 -0.53 -1.53 19.16
C PRO A 12 -0.78 -2.99 18.70
N TYR A 13 0.30 -3.75 18.45
CA TYR A 13 0.23 -5.15 18.05
C TYR A 13 -0.24 -6.10 19.15
N ASP A 14 -0.13 -5.77 20.45
CA ASP A 14 -0.55 -6.68 21.52
C ASP A 14 -2.07 -6.76 21.66
N ALA A 15 -2.74 -5.64 21.37
CA ALA A 15 -4.19 -5.63 21.23
C ALA A 15 -4.63 -6.52 20.06
N ILE A 16 -3.92 -6.45 18.93
CA ILE A 16 -4.19 -7.29 17.75
C ILE A 16 -3.93 -8.76 18.09
N ARG A 17 -2.77 -9.10 18.68
CA ARG A 17 -2.43 -10.47 19.14
C ARG A 17 -3.50 -11.06 20.04
N ARG A 18 -3.94 -10.30 21.05
CA ARG A 18 -5.00 -10.76 21.97
C ARG A 18 -6.30 -11.06 21.24
N ARG A 19 -6.75 -10.16 20.36
CA ARG A 19 -7.98 -10.34 19.58
C ARG A 19 -7.86 -11.50 18.60
N ALA A 20 -6.72 -11.61 17.91
CA ALA A 20 -6.47 -12.65 16.93
C ALA A 20 -6.49 -14.06 17.53
N ARG A 21 -6.10 -14.24 18.80
CA ARG A 21 -6.25 -15.51 19.53
C ARG A 21 -7.71 -15.99 19.59
N GLU A 22 -8.67 -15.06 19.71
CA GLU A 22 -10.11 -15.34 19.77
C GLU A 22 -10.76 -15.47 18.37
N CYS A 23 -10.08 -15.00 17.32
CA CYS A 23 -10.57 -15.04 15.95
C CYS A 23 -10.11 -16.29 15.21
N ARG A 24 -10.87 -16.70 14.18
CA ARG A 24 -10.46 -17.74 13.21
C ARG A 24 -9.74 -17.17 12.00
N VAL A 25 -10.12 -15.94 11.63
CA VAL A 25 -9.64 -15.21 10.46
C VAL A 25 -9.13 -13.85 10.92
N VAL A 26 -8.00 -13.41 10.38
CA VAL A 26 -7.45 -12.08 10.58
C VAL A 26 -7.21 -11.45 9.22
N VAL A 27 -7.64 -10.20 9.06
CA VAL A 27 -7.52 -9.46 7.80
C VAL A 27 -6.70 -8.20 8.05
N PHE A 28 -5.62 -8.03 7.29
CA PHE A 28 -4.75 -6.88 7.36
C PHE A 28 -5.01 -5.93 6.20
N ASP A 29 -4.85 -4.63 6.43
CA ASP A 29 -4.67 -3.70 5.31
C ASP A 29 -3.27 -3.88 4.69
N LEU A 30 -3.04 -3.30 3.52
CA LEU A 30 -1.72 -3.29 2.89
C LEU A 30 -0.96 -2.00 3.20
N ASP A 31 -1.45 -0.88 2.67
CA ASP A 31 -0.77 0.42 2.71
C ASP A 31 -0.89 1.03 4.11
N GLY A 32 0.25 1.30 4.76
CA GLY A 32 0.33 1.76 6.14
C GLY A 32 0.19 0.65 7.19
N VAL A 33 0.14 -0.63 6.78
CA VAL A 33 0.05 -1.78 7.68
C VAL A 33 1.09 -2.84 7.35
N ILE A 34 1.00 -3.49 6.19
CA ILE A 34 1.98 -4.50 5.75
C ILE A 34 3.19 -3.84 5.08
N ARG A 35 2.99 -2.71 4.41
CA ARG A 35 4.05 -1.89 3.84
C ARG A 35 3.85 -0.42 4.18
N GLU A 36 4.93 0.33 4.19
CA GLU A 36 4.91 1.78 4.39
C GLU A 36 5.70 2.51 3.31
N PHE A 37 5.26 3.72 2.98
CA PHE A 37 5.95 4.61 2.05
C PHE A 37 6.59 5.74 2.83
N GLY A 38 7.90 5.90 2.68
CA GLY A 38 8.59 7.08 3.20
C GLY A 38 8.24 8.34 2.40
N PRO A 39 8.29 9.54 3.00
CA PRO A 39 7.91 10.77 2.31
C PRO A 39 8.94 11.21 1.26
N ALA A 40 10.21 10.83 1.43
CA ALA A 40 11.35 11.36 0.68
C ALA A 40 11.21 11.24 -0.86
N THR A 41 10.71 10.10 -1.36
CA THR A 41 10.52 9.90 -2.80
C THR A 41 9.52 10.91 -3.38
N THR A 42 8.37 11.04 -2.73
CA THR A 42 7.31 11.95 -3.19
C THR A 42 7.74 13.42 -3.03
N GLU A 43 8.43 13.76 -1.94
CA GLU A 43 8.98 15.09 -1.71
C GLU A 43 9.98 15.51 -2.80
N GLN A 44 10.93 14.63 -3.13
CA GLN A 44 11.91 14.91 -4.18
C GLN A 44 11.24 15.07 -5.55
N ILE A 45 10.32 14.16 -5.91
CA ILE A 45 9.62 14.21 -7.19
C ILE A 45 8.77 15.47 -7.31
N ALA A 46 8.02 15.83 -6.28
CA ALA A 46 7.22 17.04 -6.30
C ALA A 46 8.11 18.28 -6.42
N ALA A 47 9.24 18.34 -5.69
CA ALA A 47 10.19 19.44 -5.77
C ALA A 47 10.79 19.60 -7.18
N ASP A 48 11.15 18.49 -7.84
CA ASP A 48 11.66 18.48 -9.22
C ASP A 48 10.63 19.07 -10.23
N LEU A 49 9.33 18.94 -9.92
CA LEU A 49 8.24 19.50 -10.71
C LEU A 49 7.83 20.92 -10.29
N GLY A 50 8.47 21.51 -9.27
CA GLY A 50 8.05 22.80 -8.71
C GLY A 50 6.73 22.73 -7.93
N LEU A 51 6.35 21.55 -7.45
CA LEU A 51 5.15 21.29 -6.65
C LEU A 51 5.51 21.00 -5.18
N THR A 52 4.50 21.03 -4.32
CA THR A 52 4.62 20.42 -2.98
C THR A 52 4.21 18.95 -3.05
N ALA A 53 4.76 18.10 -2.15
CA ALA A 53 4.35 16.70 -2.06
C ALA A 53 2.83 16.56 -1.91
N ARG A 54 2.22 17.42 -1.08
CA ARG A 54 0.77 17.50 -0.92
C ARG A 54 0.04 17.79 -2.24
N ALA A 55 0.48 18.79 -3.00
CA ALA A 55 -0.15 19.14 -4.27
C ALA A 55 -0.04 18.02 -5.34
N PHE A 56 1.08 17.30 -5.35
CA PHE A 56 1.26 16.14 -6.22
C PHE A 56 0.33 14.99 -5.83
N LEU A 57 0.25 14.66 -4.53
CA LEU A 57 -0.64 13.60 -4.02
C LEU A 57 -2.12 13.96 -4.20
N GLU A 58 -2.51 15.20 -3.94
CA GLU A 58 -3.88 15.70 -4.19
C GLU A 58 -4.28 15.55 -5.67
N LEU A 59 -3.35 15.75 -6.60
CA LEU A 59 -3.56 15.47 -8.02
C LEU A 59 -3.71 13.97 -8.26
N ALA A 60 -2.71 13.18 -7.86
CA ALA A 60 -2.64 11.76 -8.18
C ALA A 60 -3.81 10.94 -7.59
N PHE A 61 -4.30 11.36 -6.42
CA PHE A 61 -5.41 10.73 -5.70
C PHE A 61 -6.72 11.51 -5.82
N ALA A 62 -6.86 12.41 -6.79
CA ALA A 62 -8.14 13.03 -7.09
C ALA A 62 -9.21 11.96 -7.39
N ASP A 63 -10.42 12.12 -6.85
CA ASP A 63 -11.45 11.07 -6.84
C ASP A 63 -11.77 10.53 -8.25
N ASP A 64 -11.83 11.40 -9.25
CA ASP A 64 -12.09 11.05 -10.65
C ASP A 64 -10.94 10.27 -11.32
N LEU A 65 -9.72 10.43 -10.80
CA LEU A 65 -8.54 9.68 -11.20
C LEU A 65 -8.45 8.33 -10.50
N ILE A 66 -8.52 8.31 -9.16
CA ILE A 66 -8.25 7.09 -8.38
C ILE A 66 -9.45 6.15 -8.27
N GLU A 67 -10.67 6.67 -8.13
CA GLU A 67 -11.83 5.82 -7.82
C GLU A 67 -12.05 4.73 -8.87
N PRO A 68 -12.07 5.03 -10.18
CA PRO A 68 -12.24 4.00 -11.20
C PRO A 68 -11.16 2.93 -11.15
N VAL A 69 -9.96 3.26 -10.65
CA VAL A 69 -8.82 2.34 -10.59
C VAL A 69 -9.01 1.35 -9.45
N ILE A 70 -9.31 1.87 -8.25
CA ILE A 70 -9.44 1.05 -7.06
C ILE A 70 -10.73 0.21 -7.04
N VAL A 71 -11.69 0.48 -7.93
CA VAL A 71 -12.85 -0.41 -8.17
C VAL A 71 -12.76 -1.20 -9.47
N GLY A 72 -11.60 -1.26 -10.12
CA GLY A 72 -11.36 -2.17 -11.25
C GLY A 72 -11.94 -1.73 -12.59
N ARG A 73 -12.43 -0.49 -12.70
CA ARG A 73 -12.95 0.10 -13.94
C ARG A 73 -11.87 0.76 -14.80
N ARG A 74 -10.66 0.93 -14.25
CA ARG A 74 -9.49 1.52 -14.91
C ARG A 74 -8.22 0.79 -14.46
N THR A 75 -7.29 0.58 -15.39
CA THR A 75 -6.01 -0.06 -15.07
C THR A 75 -5.07 0.92 -14.37
N PHE A 76 -4.12 0.38 -13.61
CA PHE A 76 -3.02 1.13 -13.03
C PHE A 76 -2.22 1.90 -14.09
N VAL A 77 -1.95 1.28 -15.25
CA VAL A 77 -1.24 1.93 -16.36
C VAL A 77 -2.00 3.17 -16.84
N ARG A 78 -3.33 3.07 -17.01
CA ARG A 78 -4.14 4.19 -17.46
C ARG A 78 -4.22 5.30 -16.41
N TRP A 79 -4.17 4.97 -15.12
CA TRP A 79 -4.07 5.96 -14.05
C TRP A 79 -2.77 6.76 -14.13
N CYS A 80 -1.63 6.09 -14.33
CA CYS A 80 -0.34 6.75 -14.53
C CYS A 80 -0.37 7.72 -15.72
N GLU A 81 -0.95 7.30 -16.84
CA GLU A 81 -1.12 8.16 -18.02
C GLU A 81 -1.95 9.41 -17.71
N LEU A 82 -3.07 9.27 -16.98
CA LEU A 82 -3.91 10.40 -16.59
C LEU A 82 -3.20 11.37 -15.65
N ILE A 83 -2.37 10.88 -14.72
CA ILE A 83 -1.53 11.74 -13.88
C ILE A 83 -0.57 12.57 -14.74
N VAL A 84 0.07 11.94 -15.73
CA VAL A 84 0.94 12.65 -16.67
C VAL A 84 0.16 13.73 -17.43
N ASP A 85 -1.01 13.40 -17.97
CA ASP A 85 -1.87 14.35 -18.68
C ASP A 85 -2.25 15.55 -17.80
N GLU A 86 -2.62 15.31 -16.53
CA GLU A 86 -2.96 16.35 -15.55
C GLU A 86 -1.76 17.26 -15.21
N LEU A 87 -0.56 16.70 -15.08
CA LEU A 87 0.66 17.47 -14.87
C LEU A 87 0.96 18.37 -16.09
N VAL A 88 0.83 17.82 -17.30
CA VAL A 88 1.05 18.57 -18.55
C VAL A 88 0.04 19.71 -18.70
N ALA A 89 -1.24 19.46 -18.36
CA ALA A 89 -2.27 20.49 -18.37
C ALA A 89 -1.97 21.66 -17.41
N ARG A 90 -1.16 21.43 -16.37
CA ARG A 90 -0.67 22.45 -15.42
C ARG A 90 0.63 23.13 -15.86
N GLY A 91 1.11 22.84 -17.06
CA GLY A 91 2.30 23.46 -17.66
C GLY A 91 3.62 22.74 -17.37
N ILE A 92 3.58 21.55 -16.80
CA ILE A 92 4.78 20.71 -16.64
C ILE A 92 5.17 20.13 -18.01
N ALA A 93 6.47 20.13 -18.32
CA ALA A 93 6.98 19.51 -19.54
C ALA A 93 6.65 18.00 -19.56
N GLY A 94 6.20 17.48 -20.71
CA GLY A 94 5.68 16.11 -20.79
C GLY A 94 6.71 15.02 -20.44
N ASP A 95 7.97 15.22 -20.82
CA ASP A 95 9.08 14.34 -20.45
C ASP A 95 9.35 14.36 -18.94
N ALA A 96 9.33 15.54 -18.31
CA ALA A 96 9.47 15.68 -16.86
C ALA A 96 8.29 15.03 -16.11
N ALA A 97 7.06 15.19 -16.59
CA ALA A 97 5.87 14.56 -16.02
C ALA A 97 5.93 13.03 -16.11
N GLN A 98 6.31 12.50 -17.27
CA GLN A 98 6.47 11.05 -17.48
C GLN A 98 7.53 10.46 -16.56
N GLU A 99 8.69 11.10 -16.48
CA GLU A 99 9.80 10.64 -15.63
C GLU A 99 9.42 10.71 -14.15
N ALA A 100 8.73 11.78 -13.72
CA ALA A 100 8.24 11.92 -12.35
C ALA A 100 7.27 10.80 -11.97
N VAL A 101 6.25 10.54 -12.79
CA VAL A 101 5.28 9.46 -12.54
C VAL A 101 5.99 8.10 -12.54
N ARG A 102 6.88 7.85 -13.51
CA ARG A 102 7.65 6.60 -13.59
C ARG A 102 8.49 6.36 -12.33
N ARG A 103 9.18 7.38 -11.82
CA ARG A 103 9.96 7.29 -10.58
C ARG A 103 9.07 7.07 -9.37
N TRP A 104 7.96 7.81 -9.29
CA TRP A 104 7.03 7.72 -8.17
C TRP A 104 6.44 6.32 -8.04
N VAL A 105 5.98 5.76 -9.15
CA VAL A 105 5.40 4.42 -9.16
C VAL A 105 6.44 3.29 -9.20
N ALA A 106 7.73 3.59 -9.25
CA ALA A 106 8.76 2.58 -9.02
C ALA A 106 8.96 2.31 -7.52
N ASP A 107 8.67 3.30 -6.67
CA ASP A 107 8.64 3.13 -5.22
C ASP A 107 7.39 2.35 -4.82
N ARG A 108 7.60 1.22 -4.14
CA ARG A 108 6.55 0.31 -3.67
C ARG A 108 6.51 0.16 -2.17
N GLY A 109 7.14 1.10 -1.47
CA GLY A 109 7.26 1.07 -0.03
C GLY A 109 8.20 -0.04 0.43
N VAL A 110 8.35 -0.12 1.75
CA VAL A 110 9.15 -1.12 2.43
C VAL A 110 8.22 -1.98 3.29
N PRO A 111 8.39 -3.31 3.30
CA PRO A 111 7.61 -4.15 4.22
C PRO A 111 7.86 -3.77 5.69
N VAL A 112 6.77 -3.73 6.47
CA VAL A 112 6.82 -3.45 7.90
C VAL A 112 7.15 -4.75 8.64
N ALA A 113 8.36 -4.85 9.17
CA ALA A 113 8.89 -6.09 9.76
C ALA A 113 7.99 -6.64 10.86
N GLU A 114 7.52 -5.80 11.77
CA GLU A 114 6.69 -6.20 12.90
C GLU A 114 5.33 -6.75 12.45
N THR A 115 4.76 -6.22 11.37
CA THR A 115 3.50 -6.74 10.80
C THR A 115 3.72 -8.10 10.15
N LEU A 116 4.84 -8.29 9.45
CA LEU A 116 5.16 -9.58 8.84
C LEU A 116 5.45 -10.66 9.90
N GLU A 117 6.15 -10.30 10.97
CA GLU A 117 6.35 -11.20 12.11
C GLU A 117 5.02 -11.63 12.72
N LEU A 118 4.10 -10.69 12.93
CA LEU A 118 2.75 -11.00 13.41
C LEU A 118 1.96 -11.90 12.45
N ILE A 119 2.03 -11.66 11.14
CA ILE A 119 1.38 -12.52 10.14
C ILE A 119 1.91 -13.95 10.27
N SER A 120 3.23 -14.12 10.31
CA SER A 120 3.90 -15.41 10.46
C SER A 120 3.50 -16.13 11.77
N GLU A 121 3.46 -15.40 12.90
CA GLU A 121 2.99 -15.93 14.19
C GLU A 121 1.55 -16.47 14.09
N LEU A 122 0.65 -15.70 13.48
CA LEU A 122 -0.76 -16.07 13.36
C LEU A 122 -0.99 -17.27 12.46
N GLU A 123 -0.25 -17.36 11.35
CA GLU A 123 -0.28 -18.51 10.46
C GLU A 123 0.24 -19.78 11.16
N ALA A 124 1.33 -19.66 11.93
CA ALA A 124 1.87 -20.77 12.73
C ALA A 124 0.88 -21.24 13.81
N ASP A 125 0.09 -20.34 14.38
CA ASP A 125 -1.02 -20.63 15.30
C ASP A 125 -2.27 -21.20 14.61
N GLY A 126 -2.21 -21.45 13.30
CA GLY A 126 -3.29 -22.04 12.51
C GLY A 126 -4.43 -21.07 12.19
N LYS A 127 -4.19 -19.75 12.29
CA LYS A 127 -5.16 -18.73 11.87
C LYS A 127 -5.14 -18.59 10.36
N GLN A 128 -6.29 -18.24 9.78
CA GLN A 128 -6.36 -17.84 8.38
C GLN A 128 -6.07 -16.35 8.27
N VAL A 129 -5.05 -15.99 7.48
CA VAL A 129 -4.65 -14.61 7.26
C VAL A 129 -5.01 -14.19 5.84
N PHE A 130 -5.59 -13.00 5.70
CA PHE A 130 -5.87 -12.35 4.42
C PHE A 130 -5.39 -10.91 4.43
N VAL A 131 -5.22 -10.35 3.23
CA VAL A 131 -4.95 -8.93 3.03
C VAL A 131 -6.16 -8.32 2.34
N PHE A 132 -6.72 -7.21 2.81
CA PHE A 132 -7.77 -6.47 2.11
C PHE A 132 -7.34 -5.03 1.88
N THR A 133 -7.05 -4.69 0.62
CA THR A 133 -6.56 -3.37 0.22
C THR A 133 -7.49 -2.69 -0.79
N ASN A 134 -7.56 -1.36 -0.69
CA ASN A 134 -8.10 -0.50 -1.74
C ASN A 134 -7.02 -0.31 -2.82
N GLY A 135 -6.77 -1.37 -3.57
CA GLY A 135 -5.62 -1.48 -4.46
C GLY A 135 -5.97 -1.30 -5.93
N THR A 136 -4.93 -1.30 -6.77
CA THR A 136 -5.05 -1.30 -8.24
C THR A 136 -4.88 -2.71 -8.80
N ASP A 137 -5.07 -2.92 -10.10
CA ASP A 137 -4.75 -4.19 -10.77
C ASP A 137 -3.25 -4.56 -10.70
N ASN A 138 -2.37 -3.63 -10.29
CA ASN A 138 -0.94 -3.84 -10.19
C ASN A 138 -0.48 -4.48 -8.86
N ILE A 139 -1.34 -4.57 -7.85
CA ILE A 139 -0.96 -5.04 -6.49
C ILE A 139 -0.19 -6.38 -6.48
N PRO A 140 -0.57 -7.41 -7.26
CA PRO A 140 0.21 -8.65 -7.28
C PRO A 140 1.66 -8.46 -7.75
N ALA A 141 1.90 -7.56 -8.71
CA ALA A 141 3.24 -7.24 -9.17
C ALA A 141 4.02 -6.43 -8.12
N GLU A 142 3.36 -5.51 -7.42
CA GLU A 142 3.97 -4.73 -6.35
C GLU A 142 4.41 -5.60 -5.17
N LEU A 143 3.57 -6.54 -4.74
CA LEU A 143 3.90 -7.50 -3.68
C LEU A 143 5.12 -8.35 -4.04
N ARG A 144 5.18 -8.85 -5.29
CA ARG A 144 6.38 -9.55 -5.80
C ARG A 144 7.63 -8.69 -5.77
N GLN A 145 7.52 -7.42 -6.17
CA GLN A 145 8.65 -6.49 -6.22
C GLN A 145 9.30 -6.30 -4.83
N ILE A 146 8.50 -6.32 -3.77
CA ILE A 146 8.97 -6.11 -2.39
C ILE A 146 9.15 -7.43 -1.60
N GLY A 147 9.17 -8.58 -2.28
CA GLY A 147 9.46 -9.88 -1.66
C GLY A 147 8.29 -10.52 -0.91
N LEU A 148 7.05 -10.06 -1.15
CA LEU A 148 5.82 -10.54 -0.50
C LEU A 148 4.95 -11.37 -1.44
N ASP A 149 5.56 -12.15 -2.35
CA ASP A 149 4.84 -12.97 -3.34
C ASP A 149 3.83 -13.93 -2.72
N HIS A 150 4.15 -14.48 -1.54
CA HIS A 150 3.26 -15.38 -0.78
C HIS A 150 1.92 -14.74 -0.40
N LEU A 151 1.84 -13.40 -0.33
CA LEU A 151 0.58 -12.69 -0.03
C LEU A 151 -0.33 -12.53 -1.26
N THR A 152 0.17 -12.81 -2.48
CA THR A 152 -0.59 -12.58 -3.71
C THR A 152 -1.80 -13.49 -3.84
N ASP A 153 -1.79 -14.67 -3.21
CA ASP A 153 -2.91 -15.62 -3.24
C ASP A 153 -4.00 -15.31 -2.20
N VAL A 154 -3.68 -14.49 -1.18
CA VAL A 154 -4.59 -14.16 -0.07
C VAL A 154 -5.02 -12.69 -0.07
N VAL A 155 -4.71 -11.94 -1.14
CA VAL A 155 -5.11 -10.55 -1.28
C VAL A 155 -6.52 -10.42 -1.85
N LEU A 156 -7.42 -9.90 -1.02
CA LEU A 156 -8.72 -9.37 -1.37
C LEU A 156 -8.49 -7.96 -1.92
N ASN A 157 -8.31 -7.84 -3.23
CA ASN A 157 -8.03 -6.55 -3.87
C ASN A 157 -9.33 -5.91 -4.39
N SER A 158 -9.61 -4.67 -3.97
CA SER A 158 -10.81 -3.94 -4.39
C SER A 158 -10.95 -3.80 -5.90
N ALA A 159 -9.84 -3.68 -6.64
CA ALA A 159 -9.87 -3.62 -8.10
C ALA A 159 -10.36 -4.93 -8.75
N VAL A 160 -10.17 -6.07 -8.08
CA VAL A 160 -10.70 -7.37 -8.55
C VAL A 160 -12.15 -7.56 -8.09
N LEU A 161 -12.47 -7.10 -6.88
CA LEU A 161 -13.78 -7.25 -6.26
C LEU A 161 -14.84 -6.28 -6.83
N GLY A 162 -14.42 -5.17 -7.44
CA GLY A 162 -15.31 -4.11 -7.92
C GLY A 162 -15.87 -3.21 -6.80
N HIS A 163 -15.43 -3.41 -5.56
CA HIS A 163 -15.85 -2.67 -4.37
C HIS A 163 -14.64 -2.38 -3.48
N ARG A 164 -14.51 -1.12 -3.05
CA ARG A 164 -13.49 -0.65 -2.11
C ARG A 164 -14.08 -0.52 -0.70
N LYS A 165 -13.20 -0.49 0.30
CA LYS A 165 -13.51 -0.02 1.66
C LYS A 165 -13.72 1.50 1.68
N PRO A 166 -14.46 2.04 2.67
CA PRO A 166 -15.48 1.34 3.43
C PRO A 166 -16.68 0.95 2.55
#